data_AF-A0A9Q1D7Z0-F1
#
_entry.id   AF-A0A9Q1D7Z0-F1
#
_cell.length_a   1.000
_cell.length_b   1.000
_cell.length_c   1.000
_cell.angle_alpha   90.00
_cell.angle_beta   90.00
_cell.angle_gamma   90.00
#
_symmetry.space_group_name_H-M   'P 1'
#
loop_
_entity.id
_entity.type
_entity.pdbx_description
1 polymer ?
#
loop_
_entity_poly.entity_id
_entity_poly.type
_entity_poly.pdbx_seq_one_letter_code
_entity_poly.pdbx_strand_id
1 'polypeptide(L)' 'MCSLVSGVACGLVAEGLATIPVSAFYSLEHCKDFENYIRFCFVKEDSTLNAAEEILKEWSKQQRKE' A
#
# COMPACT_ATOMS: atom_id res chain seq x y z
N MET A 1 -16.06 12.59 10.18
CA MET A 1 -15.83 12.20 8.78
C MET A 1 -14.48 12.79 8.38
N CYS A 2 -13.39 12.03 8.55
CA CYS A 2 -12.08 12.48 8.06
C CYS A 2 -12.06 12.37 6.54
N SER A 3 -12.49 13.44 5.89
CA SER A 3 -12.24 13.71 4.49
C SER A 3 -10.75 13.94 4.32
N LEU A 4 -9.98 12.90 3.98
CA LEU A 4 -8.66 12.96 3.32
C LEU A 4 -8.12 11.53 3.13
N VAL A 5 -8.78 10.77 2.25
CA VAL A 5 -8.17 9.64 1.53
C VAL A 5 -7.47 10.21 0.28
N SER A 6 -6.59 11.19 0.45
CA SER A 6 -5.89 11.83 -0.67
C SER A 6 -4.39 11.64 -0.51
N GLY A 7 -3.83 10.71 -1.28
CA GLY A 7 -2.38 10.67 -1.52
C GLY A 7 -1.81 9.26 -1.53
N VAL A 8 -1.70 8.62 -0.37
CA VAL A 8 -0.72 7.53 -0.23
C VAL A 8 -1.29 6.12 -0.49
N ALA A 9 -2.58 5.91 -0.23
CA ALA A 9 -3.23 4.61 -0.46
C ALA A 9 -3.64 4.37 -1.94
N CYS A 10 -3.85 5.42 -2.73
CA CYS A 10 -4.36 5.31 -4.10
C CYS A 10 -3.29 4.87 -5.10
N GLY A 11 -2.02 5.23 -4.88
CA GLY A 11 -0.92 4.91 -5.79
C GLY A 11 -0.69 3.40 -5.94
N LEU A 12 -0.71 2.64 -4.84
CA LEU A 12 -0.55 1.19 -4.87
C LEU A 12 -1.75 0.45 -5.48
N VAL A 13 -2.97 0.99 -5.30
CA VAL A 13 -4.18 0.44 -5.92
C VAL A 13 -4.14 0.62 -7.44
N ALA A 14 -3.59 1.75 -7.93
CA ALA A 14 -3.39 1.98 -9.36
C ALA A 14 -2.39 0.98 -9.97
N GLU A 15 -1.38 0.56 -9.20
CA GLU A 15 -0.42 -0.49 -9.57
C GLU A 15 -0.97 -1.93 -9.40
N GLY A 16 -2.26 -2.08 -9.07
CA GLY A 16 -2.92 -3.38 -8.94
C GLY A 16 -2.75 -4.06 -7.59
N LEU A 17 -2.22 -3.36 -6.57
CA LEU A 17 -1.95 -3.91 -5.26
C LEU A 17 -2.84 -3.28 -4.17
N ALA A 18 -3.76 -4.08 -3.62
CA ALA A 18 -4.63 -3.63 -2.54
C ALA A 18 -3.85 -3.55 -1.22
N THR A 19 -3.81 -2.35 -0.61
CA THR A 19 -3.13 -2.11 0.67
C THR A 19 -4.07 -1.44 1.66
N ILE A 20 -3.79 -1.60 2.95
CA ILE A 20 -4.56 -0.94 4.01
C ILE A 20 -3.63 0.02 4.73
N PRO A 21 -3.92 1.34 4.77
CA PRO A 21 -3.10 2.29 5.50
C PRO A 21 -3.20 2.00 7.00
N VAL A 22 -2.04 1.98 7.67
CA VAL A 22 -1.98 1.73 9.12
C VAL A 22 -2.58 2.90 9.91
N SER A 23 -2.47 4.11 9.36
CA SER A 23 -3.06 5.32 9.92
C SER A 23 -4.58 5.24 10.14
N ALA A 24 -5.30 4.40 9.38
CA ALA A 24 -6.74 4.16 9.59
C ALA A 24 -7.06 3.45 10.92
N PHE A 25 -6.07 2.83 11.56
CA PHE A 25 -6.24 2.12 12.84
C PHE A 25 -5.84 2.96 14.06
N TYR A 26 -5.30 4.17 13.86
CA TYR A 26 -4.85 5.05 14.95
C TYR A 26 -5.79 6.24 15.12
N SER A 27 -5.85 6.76 16.36
CA SER A 27 -6.53 8.02 16.67
C SER A 27 -5.89 9.19 15.90
N LEU A 28 -6.68 10.23 15.63
CA LEU A 28 -6.26 11.42 14.88
C LEU A 28 -4.96 12.06 15.38
N GLU A 29 -4.73 12.04 16.69
CA GLU A 29 -3.53 12.60 17.32
C GLU A 29 -2.23 11.85 16.95
N HIS A 30 -2.30 10.55 16.65
CA HIS A 30 -1.14 9.72 16.28
C HIS A 30 -1.13 9.32 14.80
N CYS A 31 -2.20 9.61 14.06
CA CYS A 31 -2.37 9.24 12.67
C CYS A 31 -1.23 9.76 11.76
N LYS A 32 -0.71 10.97 12.04
CA LYS A 32 0.41 11.58 11.31
C LYS A 32 1.73 10.83 11.47
N ASP A 33 1.98 10.25 12.64
CA ASP A 33 3.21 9.48 12.89
C ASP A 33 3.22 8.18 12.08
N PHE A 34 2.03 7.67 11.71
CA PHE A 34 1.85 6.39 11.05
C PHE A 34 1.29 6.48 9.61
N GLU A 35 1.30 7.66 8.99
CA GLU A 35 0.75 7.87 7.64
C GLU A 35 1.57 7.21 6.52
N ASN A 36 2.85 6.94 6.77
CA ASN A 36 3.78 6.31 5.82
C ASN A 36 3.81 4.77 5.92
N TYR A 37 2.97 4.17 6.76
CA TYR A 37 2.93 2.72 6.94
C TYR A 37 1.69 2.11 6.28
N ILE A 38 1.91 1.00 5.60
CA ILE A 38 0.87 0.19 4.96
C ILE A 38 0.93 -1.24 5.49
N ARG A 39 -0.24 -1.85 5.66
CA ARG A 39 -0.38 -3.24 6.08
C ARG A 39 -0.76 -4.10 4.89
N PHE A 40 0.07 -5.11 4.62
CA PHE A 40 -0.23 -6.20 3.70
C PHE A 40 -0.79 -7.40 4.47
N CYS A 41 -1.75 -8.08 3.86
CA CYS A 41 -2.17 -9.40 4.32
C CYS A 41 -1.45 -10.45 3.47
N PHE A 42 -0.52 -11.17 4.07
CA PHE A 42 0.24 -12.25 3.42
C PHE A 42 -0.48 -13.60 3.47
N VAL A 43 -1.60 -13.71 4.21
CA VAL A 43 -2.42 -14.92 4.26
C VAL A 43 -3.34 -14.95 3.04
N LYS A 44 -2.79 -15.40 1.92
CA LYS A 44 -3.44 -15.57 0.62
C LYS A 44 -2.93 -16.86 -0.02
N GLU A 45 -3.56 -17.30 -1.11
CA GLU A 45 -3.02 -18.40 -1.91
C GLU A 45 -1.67 -18.01 -2.52
N ASP A 46 -0.79 -19.00 -2.73
CA ASP A 46 0.51 -18.82 -3.35
C ASP A 46 0.42 -18.13 -4.73
N SER A 47 -0.67 -18.41 -5.47
CA SER A 47 -0.99 -17.76 -6.74
C SER A 47 -1.08 -16.23 -6.63
N THR A 48 -1.68 -15.74 -5.53
CA THR A 48 -1.84 -14.31 -5.25
C THR A 48 -0.52 -13.69 -4.80
N LEU A 49 0.27 -14.43 -4.02
CA LEU A 49 1.59 -13.97 -3.58
C LEU A 49 2.56 -13.85 -4.76
N ASN A 50 2.53 -14.80 -5.70
CA ASN A 50 3.33 -14.75 -6.93
C ASN A 50 2.93 -13.57 -7.82
N ALA A 51 1.63 -13.32 -8.00
CA ALA A 51 1.15 -12.17 -8.76
C ALA A 51 1.60 -10.83 -8.12
N ALA A 52 1.53 -10.73 -6.79
CA ALA A 52 2.03 -9.56 -6.07
C ALA A 52 3.55 -9.38 -6.23
N GLU A 53 4.33 -10.47 -6.22
CA GLU A 53 5.77 -10.43 -6.46
C GLU A 53 6.11 -9.90 -7.86
N GLU A 54 5.39 -10.33 -8.90
CA GLU A 54 5.59 -9.86 -10.28
C GLU A 54 5.34 -8.35 -10.41
N ILE A 55 4.24 -7.86 -9.83
CA ILE A 55 3.90 -6.43 -9.80
C ILE A 55 5.02 -5.63 -9.12
N LEU A 56 5.46 -6.06 -7.94
CA LEU A 56 6.52 -5.38 -7.19
C LEU A 56 7.87 -5.39 -7.93
N LYS A 57 8.20 -6.49 -8.61
CA LYS A 57 9.41 -6.58 -9.44
C LYS A 57 9.36 -5.63 -10.62
N GLU A 58 8.23 -5.51 -11.30
CA GLU A 58 8.10 -4.62 -12.45
C GLU A 58 8.17 -3.16 -12.02
N TRP A 59 7.50 -2.80 -10.92
CA TRP A 59 7.57 -1.46 -10.36
C TRP A 59 9.00 -1.07 -9.94
N SER A 60 9.75 -2.01 -9.33
CA SER A 60 11.18 -1.81 -9.00
C SER A 60 12.06 -1.56 -10.23
N LYS A 61 11.72 -2.10 -11.40
CA LYS A 61 12.44 -1.82 -12.65
C LYS A 61 12.10 -0.44 -13.21
N GLN A 62 10.84 -0.02 -13.11
CA GLN A 62 10.39 1.29 -13.55
C GLN A 62 11.05 2.41 -12.73
N GLN A 63 11.09 2.27 -11.40
CA GLN A 63 11.74 3.22 -10.49
C GLN A 63 13.27 3.35 -10.69
N ARG A 64 13.93 2.34 -11.28
CA ARG A 64 15.37 2.38 -11.57
C ARG A 64 15.74 3.02 -12.91
N LYS A 65 14.76 3.40 -13.73
CA LYS A 65 14.99 4.05 -15.03
C LYS A 65 14.95 5.58 -14.97
N GLU A 66 14.69 6.15 -13.80
CA GLU A 66 14.86 7.58 -13.48
C GLU A 66 16.21 7.82 -12.80
#